data_AF-S4SYE5-F1
#
_entry.id   AF-S4SYE5-F1
#
_cell.length_a   1.000
_cell.length_b   1.000
_cell.length_c   1.000
_cell.angle_alpha   90.00
_cell.angle_beta   90.00
_cell.angle_gamma   90.00
#
_symmetry.space_group_name_H-M   'P 1'
#
loop_
_entity.id
_entity.type
_entity.pdbx_description
1 polymer ?
#
loop_
_entity_poly.entity_id
_entity_poly.type
_entity_poly.pdbx_seq_one_letter_code
_entity_poly.pdbx_strand_id
1 'polypeptide(L)'
;EYPGRPIAIALDTKGPEIRTGNTVEGLDYPVSAGHEMIFTTNVKYKDVSNQDIMYVDYKNLTKVIQAGRIIYVDDGVLSFEVLEIVDDETLKVKAVNNGKISSHKGVNLPKTDVDLPA
;
A
#
# COMPACT_ATOMS: atom_id res chain seq x y z
N GLU A 1 9.79 -52.92 5.73
CA GLU A 1 9.83 -51.48 6.03
C GLU A 1 9.75 -50.73 4.72
N TYR A 2 8.82 -49.78 4.58
CA TYR A 2 8.82 -48.92 3.40
C TYR A 2 9.93 -47.89 3.60
N PRO A 3 10.91 -47.76 2.69
CA PRO A 3 11.86 -46.67 2.75
C PRO A 3 11.05 -45.37 2.73
N GLY A 4 11.22 -44.55 3.77
CA GLY A 4 10.48 -43.30 3.93
C GLY A 4 10.57 -42.44 2.66
N ARG A 5 9.48 -41.76 2.30
CA ARG A 5 9.49 -40.86 1.14
C ARG A 5 10.41 -39.67 1.42
N PRO A 6 11.19 -39.19 0.44
CA PRO A 6 11.96 -37.95 0.58
C PRO A 6 11.04 -36.79 0.96
N ILE A 7 11.39 -36.05 2.02
CA ILE A 7 10.67 -34.85 2.44
C ILE A 7 11.34 -33.64 1.82
N ALA A 8 10.59 -32.90 1.00
CA ALA A 8 11.02 -31.60 0.50
C ALA A 8 10.79 -30.53 1.58
N ILE A 9 11.76 -29.62 1.72
CA ILE A 9 11.65 -28.41 2.55
C ILE A 9 11.67 -27.22 1.60
N ALA A 10 10.67 -26.37 1.71
CA ALA A 10 10.61 -25.08 1.02
C ALA A 10 10.79 -23.95 2.04
N LEU A 11 11.56 -22.93 1.66
CA LEU A 11 11.70 -21.69 2.41
C LEU A 11 11.02 -20.58 1.63
N ASP A 12 9.98 -20.01 2.21
CA ASP A 12 9.25 -18.88 1.64
C ASP A 12 9.93 -17.58 2.07
N THR A 13 10.52 -16.86 1.11
CA THR A 13 11.08 -15.55 1.35
C THR A 13 9.98 -14.51 1.25
N LYS A 14 9.94 -13.60 2.23
CA LYS A 14 8.99 -12.48 2.29
C LYS A 14 8.91 -11.63 1.00
N GLY A 15 9.99 -11.58 0.20
CA GLY A 15 10.07 -10.80 -1.03
C GLY A 15 9.99 -9.28 -0.79
N PRO A 16 10.21 -8.48 -1.84
CA PRO A 16 9.92 -7.05 -1.78
C PRO A 16 8.40 -6.84 -1.74
N GLU A 17 7.91 -6.20 -0.69
CA GLU A 17 6.51 -5.83 -0.54
C GLU A 17 6.40 -4.37 -0.13
N ILE A 18 5.33 -3.72 -0.57
CA ILE A 18 5.00 -2.35 -0.20
C ILE A 18 3.94 -2.41 0.90
N ARG A 19 4.10 -1.62 1.96
CA ARG A 19 3.16 -1.53 3.08
C ARG A 19 2.76 -0.11 3.43
N THR A 20 1.60 0.00 4.07
CA THR A 20 1.15 1.22 4.74
C THR A 20 1.87 1.42 6.08
N GLY A 21 1.92 2.68 6.51
CA GLY A 21 2.42 3.06 7.84
C GLY A 21 1.50 2.64 8.99
N ASN A 22 1.77 3.20 10.17
CA ASN A 22 0.91 3.05 11.33
C ASN A 22 -0.19 4.09 11.31
N THR A 23 -1.37 3.68 11.74
CA THR A 23 -2.49 4.56 11.99
C THR A 23 -2.31 5.27 13.32
N VAL A 24 -2.84 6.49 13.41
CA VAL A 24 -2.84 7.25 14.67
C VAL A 24 -3.49 6.38 15.77
N GLU A 25 -2.77 6.22 16.90
CA GLU A 25 -3.21 5.43 18.06
C GLU A 25 -3.51 3.94 17.77
N GLY A 26 -3.10 3.42 16.60
CA GLY A 26 -3.41 2.06 16.18
C GLY A 26 -4.89 1.81 15.87
N LEU A 27 -5.68 2.88 15.70
CA LEU A 27 -7.12 2.78 15.39
C LEU A 27 -7.34 2.56 13.89
N ASP A 28 -8.46 1.91 13.56
CA ASP A 28 -8.92 1.78 12.17
C ASP A 28 -9.75 3.00 11.80
N TYR A 29 -9.47 3.60 10.65
CA TYR A 29 -10.16 4.80 10.16
C TYR A 29 -11.10 4.47 9.00
N PRO A 30 -12.42 4.70 9.10
CA PRO A 30 -13.34 4.40 8.02
C PRO A 30 -13.10 5.32 6.82
N VAL A 31 -13.23 4.80 5.60
CA VAL A 31 -13.12 5.58 4.37
C VAL A 31 -14.33 5.27 3.50
N SER A 32 -15.00 6.32 3.05
CA SER A 32 -16.14 6.22 2.15
C SER A 32 -15.69 6.34 0.70
N ALA A 33 -16.40 5.65 -0.19
CA ALA A 33 -16.24 5.82 -1.63
C ALA A 33 -16.43 7.30 -2.00
N GLY A 34 -15.52 7.79 -2.85
CA GLY A 34 -15.46 9.18 -3.25
C GLY A 34 -14.65 10.09 -2.34
N HIS A 35 -14.23 9.64 -1.16
CA HIS A 35 -13.37 10.41 -0.25
C HIS A 35 -12.00 10.65 -0.88
N GLU A 36 -11.54 11.90 -0.84
CA GLU A 36 -10.22 12.29 -1.32
C GLU A 36 -9.24 12.38 -0.15
N MET A 37 -8.05 11.84 -0.34
CA MET A 37 -7.00 11.86 0.67
C MET A 37 -5.61 11.90 0.05
N ILE A 38 -4.60 12.03 0.90
CA ILE A 38 -3.21 12.12 0.50
C ILE A 38 -2.48 10.82 0.79
N PHE A 39 -1.72 10.33 -0.19
CA PHE A 39 -0.73 9.28 0.00
C PHE A 39 0.66 9.92 -0.05
N THR A 40 1.50 9.60 0.92
CA THR A 40 2.86 10.17 1.01
C THR A 40 3.91 9.10 1.31
N THR A 41 5.12 9.30 0.82
CA THR A 41 6.30 8.51 1.17
C THR A 41 7.19 9.20 2.21
N ASN A 42 6.74 10.33 2.75
CA ASN A 42 7.50 11.08 3.74
C ASN A 42 7.44 10.42 5.12
N VAL A 43 8.61 10.04 5.64
CA VAL A 43 8.76 9.28 6.90
C VAL A 43 8.18 10.01 8.11
N LYS A 44 8.02 11.35 8.07
CA LYS A 44 7.34 12.12 9.11
C LYS A 44 5.92 11.63 9.38
N TYR A 45 5.25 11.08 8.36
CA TYR A 45 3.88 10.61 8.46
C TYR A 45 3.76 9.11 8.75
N LYS A 46 4.88 8.42 8.98
CA LYS A 46 4.93 6.96 9.18
C LYS A 46 4.01 6.48 10.29
N ASP A 47 3.86 7.26 11.36
CA ASP A 47 3.09 6.88 12.55
C ASP A 47 1.76 7.64 12.73
N VAL A 48 1.34 8.37 11.70
CA VAL A 48 0.17 9.27 11.77
C VAL A 48 -0.78 9.11 10.60
N SER A 49 -0.95 7.88 10.09
CA SER A 49 -1.91 7.61 9.02
C SER A 49 -3.35 7.70 9.54
N ASN A 50 -4.23 8.39 8.81
CA ASN A 50 -5.64 8.61 9.15
C ASN A 50 -6.48 8.80 7.87
N GLN A 51 -7.68 9.39 7.97
CA GLN A 51 -8.57 9.62 6.82
C GLN A 51 -8.03 10.65 5.81
N ASP A 52 -7.15 11.56 6.24
CA ASP A 52 -6.64 12.65 5.40
C ASP A 52 -5.31 12.29 4.74
N ILE A 53 -4.47 11.52 5.45
CA ILE A 53 -3.13 11.16 4.99
C ILE A 53 -2.76 9.71 5.31
N MET A 54 -2.08 9.04 4.38
CA MET A 54 -1.54 7.70 4.55
C MET A 54 -0.09 7.64 4.12
N TYR A 55 0.77 7.06 4.97
CA TYR A 55 2.14 6.76 4.60
C TYR A 55 2.24 5.43 3.84
N VAL A 56 3.05 5.39 2.79
CA VAL A 56 3.42 4.19 2.03
C VAL A 56 4.94 4.06 2.01
N ASP A 57 5.47 2.88 2.30
CA ASP A 57 6.91 2.64 2.46
C ASP A 57 7.70 2.47 1.15
N TYR A 58 7.17 2.93 0.03
CA TYR A 58 7.80 2.85 -1.28
C TYR A 58 8.20 4.24 -1.80
N LYS A 59 9.44 4.65 -1.53
CA LYS A 59 9.95 5.99 -1.87
C LYS A 59 9.90 6.36 -3.37
N ASN A 60 9.90 5.37 -4.25
CA ASN A 60 9.81 5.60 -5.70
C ASN A 60 8.36 5.67 -6.22
N LEU A 61 7.34 5.60 -5.34
CA LEU A 61 5.93 5.57 -5.70
C LEU A 61 5.54 6.69 -6.68
N THR A 62 5.84 7.94 -6.34
CA THR A 62 5.52 9.14 -7.15
C THR A 62 6.19 9.15 -8.52
N LYS A 63 7.33 8.47 -8.68
CA LYS A 63 8.10 8.43 -9.93
C LYS A 63 7.57 7.38 -10.90
N VAL A 64 7.04 6.27 -10.38
CA VAL A 64 6.58 5.14 -11.21
C VAL A 64 5.08 5.20 -11.48
N ILE A 65 4.29 5.80 -10.58
CA ILE A 65 2.85 5.90 -10.75
C ILE A 65 2.46 7.13 -11.57
N GLN A 66 1.24 7.10 -12.12
CA GLN A 66 0.67 8.18 -12.92
C GLN A 66 -0.77 8.45 -12.49
N ALA A 67 -1.26 9.67 -12.76
CA ALA A 67 -2.68 9.99 -12.57
C ALA A 67 -3.58 9.03 -13.38
N GLY A 68 -4.75 8.70 -12.84
CA GLY A 68 -5.70 7.72 -13.37
C GLY A 68 -5.36 6.26 -13.07
N ARG A 69 -4.26 5.97 -12.36
CA ARG A 69 -3.91 4.61 -11.93
C ARG A 69 -4.65 4.22 -10.65
N ILE A 70 -4.81 2.91 -10.45
CA ILE A 70 -5.43 2.35 -9.25
C ILE A 70 -4.34 1.81 -8.32
N ILE A 71 -4.44 2.15 -7.05
CA ILE A 71 -3.67 1.60 -5.94
C ILE A 71 -4.59 0.70 -5.13
N TYR A 72 -4.18 -0.53 -4.89
CA TYR A 72 -4.89 -1.46 -4.01
C TYR A 72 -4.23 -1.50 -2.64
N VAL A 73 -5.05 -1.54 -1.58
CA VAL A 73 -4.60 -1.65 -0.20
C VAL A 73 -5.32 -2.82 0.47
N ASP A 74 -4.60 -3.56 1.31
CA ASP A 74 -5.11 -4.72 2.07
C ASP A 74 -5.66 -5.80 1.13
N ASP A 75 -4.78 -6.37 0.28
CA ASP A 75 -5.12 -7.41 -0.69
C ASP A 75 -6.27 -7.04 -1.66
N GLY A 76 -6.42 -5.74 -1.93
CA GLY A 76 -7.45 -5.21 -2.85
C GLY A 76 -8.80 -4.97 -2.19
N VAL A 77 -8.92 -5.11 -0.86
CA VAL A 77 -10.13 -4.73 -0.11
C VAL A 77 -10.43 -3.24 -0.30
N LEU A 78 -9.39 -2.39 -0.33
CA LEU A 78 -9.50 -0.97 -0.63
C LEU A 78 -8.85 -0.65 -1.97
N SER A 79 -9.48 0.26 -2.72
CA SER A 79 -9.03 0.73 -4.02
C SER A 79 -9.03 2.24 -4.05
N PHE A 80 -7.93 2.82 -4.51
CA PHE A 80 -7.75 4.26 -4.62
C PHE A 80 -7.34 4.65 -6.04
N GLU A 81 -8.02 5.62 -6.64
CA GLU A 81 -7.63 6.20 -7.91
C GLU A 81 -6.69 7.39 -7.67
N VAL A 82 -5.55 7.42 -8.36
CA VAL A 82 -4.62 8.55 -8.30
C VAL A 82 -5.20 9.71 -9.09
N LEU A 83 -5.52 10.80 -8.40
CA LEU A 83 -6.03 12.02 -9.04
C LEU A 83 -4.90 12.84 -9.63
N GLU A 84 -3.85 13.08 -8.86
CA GLU A 84 -2.70 13.89 -9.25
C GLU A 84 -1.46 13.54 -8.40
N ILE A 85 -0.30 13.84 -8.95
CA ILE A 85 0.97 13.82 -8.23
C ILE A 85 1.21 15.25 -7.76
N VAL A 86 1.21 15.47 -6.45
CA VAL A 86 1.28 16.81 -5.84
C VAL A 86 2.73 17.29 -5.81
N ASP A 87 3.66 16.40 -5.44
CA ASP A 87 5.09 16.66 -5.38
C ASP A 87 5.90 15.33 -5.45
N ASP A 88 7.21 15.39 -5.23
CA ASP A 88 8.12 14.25 -5.32
C ASP A 88 7.85 13.15 -4.28
N GLU A 89 7.12 13.43 -3.20
CA GLU A 89 6.81 12.47 -2.13
C GLU A 89 5.31 12.24 -1.92
N THR A 90 4.45 13.02 -2.60
CA THR A 90 3.03 13.14 -2.25
C THR A 90 2.14 13.04 -3.49
N LEU A 91 1.07 12.25 -3.37
CA LEU A 91 0.03 12.10 -4.38
C LEU A 91 -1.36 12.26 -3.74
N LYS A 92 -2.28 12.82 -4.52
CA LYS A 92 -3.69 12.94 -4.14
C LYS A 92 -4.44 11.77 -4.74
N VAL A 93 -5.25 11.10 -3.92
CA VAL A 93 -6.01 9.92 -4.33
C VAL A 93 -7.47 10.04 -3.93
N LYS A 94 -8.31 9.23 -4.57
CA LYS A 94 -9.73 9.11 -4.27
C LYS A 94 -10.11 7.67 -4.02
N ALA A 95 -10.76 7.39 -2.90
CA ALA A 95 -11.31 6.07 -2.62
C ALA A 95 -12.38 5.70 -3.65
N VAL A 96 -12.23 4.53 -4.26
CA VAL A 96 -13.20 3.99 -5.23
C VAL A 96 -14.31 3.22 -4.53
N ASN A 97 -14.03 2.66 -3.36
CA ASN A 97 -14.96 1.86 -2.57
C ASN A 97 -14.91 2.19 -1.08
N ASN A 98 -15.90 1.70 -0.33
CA ASN A 98 -15.94 1.84 1.12
C ASN A 98 -15.00 0.85 1.80
N GLY A 99 -14.34 1.26 2.88
CA GLY A 99 -13.48 0.38 3.65
C GLY A 99 -12.95 1.04 4.91
N LYS A 100 -11.83 0.52 5.41
CA LYS A 100 -11.14 1.08 6.57
C LYS A 100 -9.63 1.04 6.36
N ILE A 101 -8.96 2.12 6.73
CA ILE A 101 -7.52 2.21 6.77
C ILE A 101 -7.04 1.55 8.07
N SER A 102 -6.11 0.63 7.93
CA SER A 102 -5.45 -0.07 9.03
C SER A 102 -3.93 0.01 8.87
N SER A 103 -3.22 -0.31 9.94
CA SER A 103 -1.76 -0.32 9.96
C SER A 103 -1.17 -1.52 9.20
N HIS A 104 0.02 -1.33 8.61
CA HIS A 104 0.84 -2.39 8.00
C HIS A 104 0.16 -3.23 6.91
N LYS A 105 -0.75 -2.64 6.15
CA LYS A 105 -1.45 -3.33 5.07
C LYS A 105 -0.61 -3.35 3.80
N GLY A 106 -0.69 -4.46 3.07
CA GLY A 106 -0.03 -4.60 1.78
C GLY A 106 -0.59 -3.60 0.77
N VAL A 107 0.28 -3.02 -0.04
CA VAL A 107 -0.07 -2.10 -1.13
C VAL A 107 0.34 -2.74 -2.45
N ASN A 108 -0.60 -2.81 -3.39
CA ASN A 108 -0.38 -3.38 -4.71
C ASN A 108 -0.60 -2.31 -5.79
N LEU A 109 0.33 -2.26 -6.75
CA LEU A 109 0.36 -1.26 -7.83
C LEU A 109 0.17 -1.96 -9.19
N PRO A 110 -1.06 -2.31 -9.58
CA PRO A 110 -1.33 -3.01 -10.84
C PRO A 110 -0.89 -2.16 -12.05
N LYS A 111 -0.28 -2.82 -13.05
CA LYS A 111 0.15 -2.19 -14.31
C LYS A 111 1.12 -1.01 -14.12
N THR A 112 1.89 -1.03 -13.04
CA THR A 112 2.94 -0.07 -12.73
C THR A 112 4.24 -0.86 -12.61
N ASP A 113 5.27 -0.43 -13.35
CA ASP A 113 6.59 -1.05 -13.28
C ASP A 113 7.26 -0.64 -11.96
N VAL A 114 7.28 -1.57 -11.01
CA VAL A 114 7.90 -1.38 -9.70
C VAL A 114 9.37 -1.80 -9.75
N ASP A 115 10.24 -0.83 -9.47
CA ASP A 115 11.68 -1.07 -9.33
C ASP A 115 12.01 -1.49 -7.89
N LEU A 116 11.64 -2.73 -7.55
CA LEU A 116 12.00 -3.37 -6.28
C LEU A 116 12.95 -4.54 -6.55
N PRO A 117 14.03 -4.70 -5.75
CA PRO A 117 14.98 -5.81 -5.93
C PRO A 117 14.30 -7.15 -5.61
N ALA A 118 14.53 -8.15 -6.46
CA ALA A 118 14.00 -9.51 -6.33
C ALA A 118 14.65 -10.31 -5.20
#